data_AF-A0A7S4Q5U9-F1
#
_entry.id   AF-A0A7S4Q5U9-F1
#
_cell.length_a   1.000
_cell.length_b   1.000
_cell.length_c   1.000
_cell.angle_alpha   90.00
_cell.angle_beta   90.00
_cell.angle_gamma   90.00
#
_symmetry.space_group_name_H-M   'P 1'
#
loop_
_entity.id
_entity.type
_entity.pdbx_description
1 polymer ?
#
loop_
_entity_poly.entity_id
_entity_poly.type
_entity_poly.pdbx_seq_one_letter_code
_entity_poly.pdbx_strand_id
1 'polypeptide(L)'
;TLKGLDPAGRARGTCNACGCDGYVPVSRRCDSISAFFNCRRCSCHAECHSEVRTRTAEEEASMLRLVEEQEVERLRKEAEEEEKTLKLREAEREAKDLLSRHVVPLPRDAADWDKRERFLWFWSDGLLHPRESRHALRQRRPCLEGEEKTARQKKAAAALALGELAGRGKASVITPTTGGRQAFHRQLWACFTKQTWPDKELIVIETYEGKPSKFFSELEGKDDRLVFLSFKVAKGQDISIGSKRNVGQHLATGDYIVNFDDDDLYAPPYIATMLDRMEERGADLITLSSWYVFDTDNGVMAYCDPEKYA
;
A
#
# COMPACT_ATOMS: atom_id res chain seq x y z
N THR A 1 32.14 17.11 -44.33
CA THR A 1 32.31 18.57 -44.54
C THR A 1 33.05 19.14 -43.36
N LEU A 2 34.23 19.73 -43.57
CA LEU A 2 35.06 20.31 -42.51
C LEU A 2 34.23 21.36 -41.74
N LYS A 3 33.86 21.06 -40.48
CA LYS A 3 33.15 22.00 -39.59
C LYS A 3 34.02 23.25 -39.48
N GLY A 4 33.46 24.42 -39.83
CA GLY A 4 34.14 25.71 -39.68
C GLY A 4 34.83 26.30 -40.93
N LEU A 5 34.80 25.63 -42.10
CA LEU A 5 35.39 26.17 -43.34
C LEU A 5 34.35 26.46 -44.45
N ASP A 6 34.59 27.49 -45.26
CA ASP A 6 33.85 27.75 -46.50
C ASP A 6 34.22 26.75 -47.62
N PRO A 7 33.49 26.68 -48.76
CA PRO A 7 33.83 25.81 -49.87
C PRO A 7 35.22 26.05 -50.48
N ALA A 8 35.87 27.17 -50.16
CA ALA A 8 37.22 27.53 -50.57
C ALA A 8 38.28 27.31 -49.46
N GLY A 9 37.91 26.65 -48.35
CA GLY A 9 38.81 26.30 -47.26
C GLY A 9 39.13 27.43 -46.27
N ARG A 10 38.33 28.51 -46.20
CA ARG A 10 38.56 29.64 -45.27
C ARG A 10 37.71 29.56 -44.01
N ALA A 11 38.22 30.05 -42.89
CA ALA A 11 37.54 30.05 -41.60
C ALA A 11 36.21 30.84 -41.60
N ARG A 12 35.16 30.23 -41.07
CA ARG A 12 33.85 30.86 -40.82
C ARG A 12 33.78 31.44 -39.40
N GLY A 13 33.16 32.61 -39.27
CA GLY A 13 32.90 33.31 -38.02
C GLY A 13 31.40 33.57 -37.85
N THR A 14 30.90 33.56 -36.61
CA THR A 14 29.52 34.01 -36.33
C THR A 14 29.51 35.53 -36.22
N CYS A 15 28.65 36.19 -37.00
CA CYS A 15 28.48 37.63 -36.91
C CYS A 15 27.60 37.97 -35.70
N ASN A 16 28.03 38.91 -34.86
CA ASN A 16 27.25 39.39 -33.72
C ASN A 16 26.25 40.49 -34.12
N ALA A 17 26.37 41.04 -35.34
CA ALA A 17 25.52 42.11 -35.87
C ALA A 17 24.40 41.59 -36.80
N CYS A 18 24.57 40.43 -37.45
CA CYS A 18 23.49 39.70 -38.13
C CYS A 18 23.56 38.22 -37.78
N GLY A 19 22.41 37.53 -37.71
CA GLY A 19 22.32 36.08 -37.43
C GLY A 19 22.82 35.20 -38.58
N CYS A 20 23.90 35.61 -39.23
CA CYS A 20 24.45 35.09 -40.48
C CYS A 20 25.79 34.38 -40.18
N ASP A 21 26.01 33.19 -40.76
CA ASP A 21 27.31 32.50 -40.70
C ASP A 21 28.27 33.09 -41.75
N GLY A 22 29.05 34.09 -41.34
CA GLY A 22 30.01 34.80 -42.18
C GLY A 22 31.34 34.05 -42.33
N TYR A 23 32.18 34.49 -43.28
CA TYR A 23 33.60 34.11 -43.29
C TYR A 23 34.46 35.35 -43.09
N VAL A 24 35.56 35.22 -42.35
CA VAL A 24 36.42 36.35 -41.99
C VAL A 24 37.61 36.40 -42.97
N PRO A 25 37.79 37.48 -43.76
CA PRO A 25 38.96 37.63 -44.61
C PRO A 25 40.19 38.00 -43.77
N VAL A 26 41.25 37.17 -43.79
CA VAL A 26 42.51 37.44 -43.07
C VAL A 26 43.26 38.60 -43.74
N SER A 27 43.75 39.57 -42.96
CA SER A 27 44.51 40.72 -43.48
C SER A 27 45.78 40.26 -44.20
N ARG A 28 45.90 40.52 -45.50
CA ARG A 28 47.22 40.56 -46.14
C ARG A 28 47.86 41.89 -45.75
N ARG A 29 49.07 41.87 -45.17
CA ARG A 29 49.90 43.09 -45.10
C ARG A 29 50.19 43.52 -46.55
N CYS A 30 49.56 44.61 -46.97
CA CYS A 30 49.94 45.38 -48.13
C CYS A 30 50.19 46.81 -47.66
N ASP A 31 51.35 47.35 -48.00
CA ASP A 31 51.82 48.68 -47.65
C ASP A 31 51.09 49.81 -48.41
N SER A 32 49.77 49.71 -48.62
CA SER A 32 48.98 50.82 -49.14
C SER A 32 47.49 50.71 -48.81
N ILE A 33 46.92 51.90 -48.64
CA ILE A 33 45.63 52.33 -48.08
C ILE A 33 44.41 51.44 -48.43
N SER A 34 43.67 51.07 -47.37
CA SER A 34 42.36 50.40 -47.31
C SER A 34 42.29 48.92 -47.75
N ALA A 35 42.84 48.03 -46.93
CA ALA A 35 42.45 46.63 -46.97
C ALA A 35 40.98 46.48 -46.54
N PHE A 36 40.16 45.79 -47.33
CA PHE A 36 38.74 45.56 -47.04
C PHE A 36 38.56 44.73 -45.76
N PHE A 37 38.12 45.36 -44.67
CA PHE A 37 37.79 44.72 -43.40
C PHE A 37 36.36 44.16 -43.35
N ASN A 38 35.59 44.17 -44.43
CA ASN A 38 34.20 43.70 -44.43
C ASN A 38 34.09 42.23 -44.82
N CYS A 39 33.24 41.47 -44.11
CA CYS A 39 32.91 40.09 -44.46
C CYS A 39 32.22 40.05 -45.83
N ARG A 40 32.67 39.21 -46.77
CA ARG A 40 32.04 39.15 -48.11
C ARG A 40 30.65 38.52 -48.14
N ARG A 41 30.22 37.86 -47.07
CA ARG A 41 28.90 37.20 -47.01
C ARG A 41 27.80 38.09 -46.45
N CYS A 42 28.11 38.90 -45.44
CA CYS A 42 27.14 39.76 -44.77
C CYS A 42 27.48 41.26 -44.80
N SER A 43 28.65 41.63 -45.33
CA SER A 43 29.16 43.01 -45.39
C SER A 43 29.42 43.70 -44.04
N CYS A 44 29.17 43.04 -42.90
CA CYS A 44 29.54 43.57 -41.58
C CYS A 44 31.07 43.63 -41.41
N HIS A 45 31.53 44.55 -40.57
CA HIS A 45 32.94 44.71 -40.25
C HIS A 45 33.52 43.42 -39.64
N ALA A 46 34.79 43.11 -39.91
CA ALA A 46 35.45 41.88 -39.46
C ALA A 46 35.46 41.77 -37.94
N GLU A 47 35.61 42.89 -37.22
CA GLU A 47 35.57 42.93 -35.74
C GLU A 47 34.19 42.56 -35.16
N CYS A 48 33.12 42.62 -35.96
CA CYS A 48 31.80 42.17 -35.54
C CYS A 48 31.65 40.63 -35.57
N HIS A 49 32.68 39.89 -35.98
CA HIS A 49 32.65 38.44 -36.06
C HIS A 49 33.52 37.82 -34.97
N SER A 50 32.95 36.88 -34.22
CA SER A 50 33.71 35.97 -33.38
C SER A 50 34.07 34.72 -34.18
N GLU A 51 35.26 34.16 -33.97
CA GLU A 51 35.57 32.83 -34.50
C GLU A 51 34.51 31.84 -34.03
N VAL A 52 34.02 31.00 -34.94
CA VAL A 52 33.19 29.87 -34.55
C VAL A 52 34.09 28.97 -33.72
N ARG A 53 33.90 28.97 -32.40
CA ARG A 53 34.60 28.05 -31.49
C ARG A 53 34.19 26.64 -31.89
N THR A 54 35.01 26.00 -32.72
CA THR A 54 34.86 24.58 -33.00
C THR A 54 35.15 23.87 -31.68
N ARG A 55 34.22 23.02 -31.26
CA ARG A 55 34.45 22.19 -30.08
C ARG A 55 35.77 21.46 -30.29
N THR A 56 36.64 21.49 -29.28
CA THR A 56 37.86 20.69 -29.38
C THR A 56 37.48 19.21 -29.48
N ALA A 57 38.35 18.38 -30.04
CA ALA A 57 38.13 16.94 -30.05
C ALA A 57 37.88 16.40 -28.62
N GLU A 58 38.48 17.03 -27.61
CA GLU A 58 38.26 16.73 -26.20
C GLU A 58 36.86 17.14 -25.70
N GLU A 59 36.34 18.30 -26.12
CA GLU A 59 34.98 18.75 -25.79
C GLU A 59 33.92 17.89 -26.49
N GLU A 60 34.13 17.48 -27.75
CA GLU A 60 33.24 16.54 -28.44
C GLU A 60 33.28 15.14 -27.79
N ALA A 61 34.48 14.64 -27.45
CA ALA A 61 34.63 13.36 -26.73
C ALA A 61 34.00 13.40 -25.32
N SER A 62 34.13 14.52 -24.61
CA SER A 62 33.49 14.70 -23.29
C SER A 62 31.97 14.69 -23.38
N MET A 63 31.40 15.29 -24.42
CA MET A 63 29.96 15.28 -24.64
C MET A 63 29.43 13.90 -24.99
N LEU A 64 30.15 13.16 -25.84
CA LEU A 64 29.81 11.77 -26.16
C LEU A 64 29.81 10.89 -24.91
N ARG A 65 30.84 11.01 -24.04
CA ARG A 65 30.87 10.31 -22.74
C ARG A 65 29.68 10.64 -21.85
N LEU A 66 29.29 11.91 -21.75
CA LEU A 66 28.11 12.33 -20.98
C LEU A 66 26.81 11.71 -21.53
N VAL A 67 26.66 11.64 -22.85
CA VAL A 67 25.50 11.00 -23.49
C VAL A 67 25.51 9.50 -23.25
N GLU A 68 26.68 8.85 -23.35
CA GLU A 68 26.83 7.42 -23.04
C GLU A 68 26.53 7.11 -21.57
N GLU A 69 27.00 7.94 -20.63
CA GLU A 69 26.71 7.80 -19.20
C GLU A 69 25.20 7.96 -18.92
N GLN A 70 24.54 8.93 -19.56
CA GLN A 70 23.09 9.11 -19.46
C GLN A 70 22.31 7.93 -20.06
N GLU A 71 22.78 7.37 -21.18
CA GLU A 71 22.17 6.20 -21.81
C GLU A 71 22.32 4.94 -20.95
N VAL A 72 23.51 4.71 -20.37
CA VAL A 72 23.76 3.61 -19.42
C VAL A 72 22.88 3.74 -18.20
N GLU A 73 22.73 4.94 -17.64
CA GLU A 73 21.84 5.19 -16.50
C GLU A 73 20.36 4.97 -16.87
N ARG A 74 19.94 5.35 -18.08
CA ARG A 74 18.59 5.07 -18.58
C ARG A 74 18.34 3.57 -18.67
N LEU A 75 19.24 2.82 -19.32
CA LEU A 75 19.13 1.36 -19.45
C LEU A 75 19.13 0.65 -18.11
N ARG A 76 19.91 1.14 -17.12
CA ARG A 76 19.87 0.61 -15.74
C ARG A 76 18.51 0.79 -15.10
N LYS A 77 17.90 1.98 -15.20
CA LYS A 77 16.55 2.25 -14.66
C LYS A 77 15.48 1.42 -15.34
N GLU A 78 15.56 1.27 -16.67
CA GLU A 78 14.64 0.42 -17.44
C GLU A 78 14.75 -1.06 -16.99
N ALA A 79 15.97 -1.58 -16.83
CA ALA A 79 16.20 -2.93 -16.33
C ALA A 79 15.67 -3.12 -14.89
N GLU A 80 15.84 -2.12 -14.01
CA GLU A 80 15.32 -2.17 -12.65
C GLU A 80 13.78 -2.15 -12.62
N GLU A 81 13.12 -1.38 -13.50
CA GLU A 81 11.66 -1.35 -13.64
C GLU A 81 11.12 -2.67 -14.22
N GLU A 82 11.84 -3.27 -15.18
CA GLU A 82 11.51 -4.59 -15.73
C GLU A 82 11.62 -5.69 -14.66
N GLU A 83 12.70 -5.68 -13.86
CA GLU A 83 12.88 -6.62 -12.75
C GLU A 83 11.76 -6.50 -11.71
N LYS A 84 11.39 -5.27 -11.33
CA LYS A 84 10.25 -5.01 -10.42
C LYS A 84 8.95 -5.56 -11.00
N THR A 85 8.70 -5.32 -12.29
CA THR A 85 7.50 -5.81 -12.97
C THR A 85 7.45 -7.34 -13.00
N LEU A 86 8.57 -8.00 -13.23
CA LEU A 86 8.65 -9.46 -13.21
C LEU A 86 8.34 -10.03 -11.82
N LYS A 87 8.92 -9.43 -10.77
CA LYS A 87 8.65 -9.79 -9.36
C LYS A 87 7.18 -9.66 -8.99
N LEU A 88 6.51 -8.60 -9.43
CA LEU A 88 5.07 -8.41 -9.19
C LEU A 88 4.23 -9.49 -9.87
N ARG A 89 4.51 -9.79 -11.15
CA ARG A 89 3.81 -10.84 -11.91
C ARG A 89 3.99 -12.22 -11.30
N GLU A 90 5.18 -12.52 -10.78
CA GLU A 90 5.43 -13.77 -10.07
C GLU A 90 4.60 -13.87 -8.78
N ALA A 91 4.53 -12.79 -8.00
CA ALA A 91 3.72 -12.74 -6.79
C ALA A 91 2.22 -12.89 -7.08
N GLU A 92 1.72 -12.28 -8.16
CA GLU A 92 0.33 -12.44 -8.63
C GLU A 92 0.04 -13.89 -9.02
N ARG A 93 0.97 -14.55 -9.69
CA ARG A 93 0.86 -15.98 -10.06
C ARG A 93 0.81 -16.87 -8.82
N GLU A 94 1.72 -16.68 -7.87
CA GLU A 94 1.73 -17.43 -6.61
C GLU A 94 0.41 -17.24 -5.84
N ALA A 95 -0.09 -16.02 -5.76
CA ALA A 95 -1.34 -15.71 -5.08
C ALA A 95 -2.56 -16.32 -5.77
N LYS A 96 -2.59 -16.32 -7.11
CA LYS A 96 -3.65 -16.95 -7.90
C LYS A 96 -3.73 -18.45 -7.60
N ASP A 97 -2.59 -19.12 -7.51
CA ASP A 97 -2.52 -20.56 -7.23
C ASP A 97 -2.96 -20.84 -5.79
N LEU A 98 -2.45 -20.08 -4.81
CA LEU A 98 -2.79 -20.24 -3.39
C LEU A 98 -4.25 -19.93 -3.06
N LEU A 99 -4.81 -18.88 -3.66
CA LEU A 99 -6.19 -18.47 -3.40
C LEU A 99 -7.21 -19.20 -4.30
N SER A 100 -6.74 -19.95 -5.30
CA SER A 100 -7.59 -20.66 -6.27
C SER A 100 -8.66 -19.77 -6.92
N ARG A 101 -8.32 -18.50 -7.18
CA ARG A 101 -9.22 -17.51 -7.80
C ARG A 101 -8.45 -16.46 -8.58
N HIS A 102 -9.15 -15.68 -9.38
CA HIS A 102 -8.57 -14.47 -9.96
C HIS A 102 -8.16 -13.47 -8.88
N VAL A 103 -6.99 -12.85 -9.06
CA VAL A 103 -6.46 -11.81 -8.17
C VAL A 103 -6.32 -10.52 -8.95
N VAL A 104 -6.62 -9.41 -8.28
CA VAL A 104 -6.36 -8.08 -8.83
C VAL A 104 -4.85 -7.85 -9.00
N PRO A 105 -4.41 -7.14 -10.06
CA PRO A 105 -3.01 -6.80 -10.24
C PRO A 105 -2.47 -5.98 -9.06
N LEU A 106 -1.19 -6.17 -8.74
CA LEU A 106 -0.51 -5.39 -7.73
C LEU A 106 -0.16 -3.99 -8.29
N PRO A 107 -0.23 -2.92 -7.45
CA PRO A 107 0.24 -1.61 -7.85
C PRO A 107 1.77 -1.57 -7.95
N ARG A 108 2.33 -0.55 -8.62
CA ARG A 108 3.78 -0.46 -8.90
C ARG A 108 4.63 -0.39 -7.63
N ASP A 109 4.12 0.25 -6.60
CA ASP A 109 4.75 0.39 -5.30
C ASP A 109 4.68 -0.89 -4.45
N ALA A 110 4.01 -1.96 -4.92
CA ALA A 110 4.00 -3.24 -4.22
C ALA A 110 5.30 -4.06 -4.37
N ALA A 111 6.28 -3.54 -5.12
CA ALA A 111 7.51 -4.25 -5.41
C ALA A 111 8.31 -4.57 -4.13
N ASP A 112 8.26 -3.68 -3.14
CA ASP A 112 8.91 -3.82 -1.83
C ASP A 112 7.97 -4.29 -0.72
N TRP A 113 6.72 -4.62 -1.05
CA TRP A 113 5.77 -5.15 -0.07
C TRP A 113 6.16 -6.55 0.37
N ASP A 114 5.96 -6.83 1.65
CA ASP A 114 6.09 -8.19 2.17
C ASP A 114 4.93 -9.09 1.71
N LYS A 115 5.04 -10.40 1.99
CA LYS A 115 3.99 -11.37 1.63
C LYS A 115 2.64 -11.01 2.28
N ARG A 116 2.62 -10.57 3.53
CA ARG A 116 1.40 -10.22 4.26
C ARG A 116 0.68 -9.02 3.63
N GLU A 117 1.42 -7.97 3.27
CA GLU A 117 0.93 -6.76 2.61
C GLU A 117 0.29 -7.08 1.26
N ARG A 118 0.95 -7.92 0.43
CA ARG A 118 0.39 -8.38 -0.84
C ARG A 118 -0.90 -9.17 -0.65
N PHE A 119 -0.94 -10.07 0.33
CA PHE A 119 -2.16 -10.85 0.60
C PHE A 119 -3.31 -9.99 1.12
N LEU A 120 -3.03 -8.90 1.84
CA LEU A 120 -4.07 -7.93 2.23
C LEU A 120 -4.73 -7.28 1.00
N TRP A 121 -3.92 -6.88 0.03
CA TRP A 121 -4.40 -6.37 -1.25
C TRP A 121 -5.28 -7.39 -1.98
N PHE A 122 -4.80 -8.63 -2.07
CA PHE A 122 -5.58 -9.68 -2.71
C PHE A 122 -6.89 -9.99 -1.96
N TRP A 123 -6.87 -10.19 -0.64
CA TRP A 123 -8.08 -10.50 0.14
C TRP A 123 -9.13 -9.40 0.07
N SER A 124 -8.71 -8.14 0.06
CA SER A 124 -9.59 -7.00 -0.11
C SER A 124 -10.00 -6.73 -1.55
N ASP A 125 -9.55 -7.54 -2.51
CA ASP A 125 -9.81 -7.34 -3.94
C ASP A 125 -9.36 -5.94 -4.43
N GLY A 126 -8.23 -5.47 -3.91
CA GLY A 126 -7.67 -4.16 -4.23
C GLY A 126 -8.33 -2.98 -3.52
N LEU A 127 -9.29 -3.24 -2.62
CA LEU A 127 -10.00 -2.19 -1.89
C LEU A 127 -9.19 -1.64 -0.71
N LEU A 128 -8.18 -2.38 -0.23
CA LEU A 128 -7.35 -1.97 0.88
C LEU A 128 -5.87 -1.95 0.52
N HIS A 129 -5.33 -0.73 0.42
CA HIS A 129 -3.90 -0.51 0.36
C HIS A 129 -3.28 -0.68 1.75
N PRO A 130 -2.25 -1.54 1.94
CA PRO A 130 -1.65 -1.81 3.24
C PRO A 130 -1.03 -0.57 3.90
N ARG A 131 -0.51 0.35 3.09
CA ARG A 131 0.28 1.51 3.56
C ARG A 131 -0.42 2.88 3.49
N GLU A 132 -1.57 2.99 2.82
CA GLU A 132 -2.21 4.30 2.55
C GLU A 132 -3.53 4.51 3.30
N SER A 133 -4.10 3.45 3.91
CA SER A 133 -5.31 3.62 4.69
C SER A 133 -5.02 4.41 5.98
N ARG A 134 -6.04 5.09 6.53
CA ARG A 134 -5.96 5.68 7.88
C ARG A 134 -5.64 4.66 8.98
N HIS A 135 -5.74 3.36 8.65
CA HIS A 135 -5.42 2.25 9.53
C HIS A 135 -4.09 1.56 9.15
N ALA A 136 -3.27 2.12 8.24
CA ALA A 136 -2.01 1.53 7.78
C ALA A 136 -0.99 1.30 8.91
N LEU A 137 -1.00 2.19 9.91
CA LEU A 137 -0.17 2.04 11.12
C LEU A 137 -0.69 0.96 12.07
N ARG A 138 -1.93 0.50 11.90
CA ARG A 138 -2.48 -0.59 12.68
C ARG A 138 -1.97 -1.89 12.10
N GLN A 139 -1.01 -2.47 12.80
CA GLN A 139 -0.52 -3.78 12.49
C GLN A 139 -0.62 -4.65 13.72
N ARG A 140 -0.91 -5.93 13.48
CA ARG A 140 -0.75 -6.94 14.51
C ARG A 140 0.66 -6.85 15.08
N ARG A 141 0.75 -6.76 16.41
CA ARG A 141 2.04 -6.83 17.09
C ARG A 141 2.78 -8.08 16.59
N PRO A 142 4.08 -7.98 16.31
CA PRO A 142 4.88 -9.16 16.01
C PRO A 142 4.63 -10.25 17.05
N CYS A 143 4.62 -11.51 16.63
CA CYS A 143 4.61 -12.61 17.58
C CYS A 143 5.78 -12.42 18.53
N LEU A 144 5.52 -12.38 19.85
CA LEU A 144 6.59 -12.30 20.83
C LEU A 144 7.45 -13.56 20.72
N GLU A 145 8.77 -13.38 20.76
CA GLU A 145 9.75 -14.47 20.70
C GLU A 145 10.57 -14.53 21.99
N GLY A 146 11.09 -15.73 22.30
CA GLY A 146 11.99 -15.95 23.43
C GLY A 146 11.44 -15.46 24.78
N GLU A 147 12.26 -14.67 25.47
CA GLU A 147 12.02 -14.22 26.85
C GLU A 147 10.77 -13.36 27.00
N GLU A 148 10.42 -12.54 26.00
CA GLU A 148 9.23 -11.68 26.04
C GLU A 148 7.93 -12.50 26.02
N LYS A 149 7.90 -13.55 25.20
CA LYS A 149 6.77 -14.49 25.15
C LYS A 149 6.58 -15.16 26.50
N THR A 150 7.67 -15.66 27.09
CA THR A 150 7.65 -16.32 28.39
C THR A 150 7.23 -15.38 29.52
N ALA A 151 7.76 -14.15 29.54
CA ALA A 151 7.42 -13.15 30.54
C ALA A 151 5.93 -12.78 30.49
N ARG A 152 5.37 -12.62 29.29
CA ARG A 152 3.95 -12.32 29.13
C ARG A 152 3.06 -13.50 29.49
N GLN A 153 3.42 -14.72 29.10
CA GLN A 153 2.69 -15.93 29.51
C GLN A 153 2.67 -16.06 31.04
N LYS A 154 3.80 -15.79 31.72
CA LYS A 154 3.84 -15.75 33.19
C LYS A 154 2.93 -14.67 33.78
N LYS A 155 2.91 -13.47 33.19
CA LYS A 155 2.02 -12.37 33.63
C LYS A 155 0.54 -12.72 33.45
N ALA A 156 0.17 -13.28 32.30
CA ALA A 156 -1.20 -13.72 32.01
C ALA A 156 -1.62 -14.85 32.96
N ALA A 157 -0.76 -15.84 33.19
CA ALA A 157 -1.01 -16.93 34.13
C ALA A 157 -1.16 -16.43 35.58
N ALA A 158 -0.36 -15.45 36.00
CA ALA A 158 -0.49 -14.84 37.32
C ALA A 158 -1.81 -14.07 37.47
N ALA A 159 -2.19 -13.27 36.46
CA ALA A 159 -3.47 -12.56 36.46
C ALA A 159 -4.66 -13.54 36.46
N LEU A 160 -4.60 -14.61 35.67
CA LEU A 160 -5.59 -15.69 35.69
C LEU A 160 -5.71 -16.34 37.07
N ALA A 161 -4.59 -16.66 37.72
CA ALA A 161 -4.58 -17.26 39.06
C ALA A 161 -5.19 -16.34 40.13
N LEU A 162 -5.11 -15.01 39.94
CA LEU A 162 -5.73 -14.00 40.79
C LEU A 162 -7.18 -13.67 40.41
N GLY A 163 -7.71 -14.25 39.32
CA GLY A 163 -9.03 -13.92 38.78
C GLY A 163 -9.10 -12.51 38.17
N GLU A 164 -7.96 -11.90 37.85
CA GLU A 164 -7.88 -10.56 37.27
C GLU A 164 -8.00 -10.63 35.75
N LEU A 165 -9.02 -9.96 35.19
CA LEU A 165 -9.16 -9.82 33.74
C LEU A 165 -8.21 -8.76 33.15
N ALA A 166 -7.82 -7.78 33.96
CA ALA A 166 -6.93 -6.71 33.53
C ALA A 166 -5.50 -7.23 33.34
N GLY A 167 -4.83 -6.78 32.27
CA GLY A 167 -3.43 -7.14 32.01
C GLY A 167 -3.18 -8.53 31.42
N ARG A 168 -4.23 -9.30 31.11
CA ARG A 168 -4.15 -10.59 30.39
C ARG A 168 -3.96 -10.46 28.89
N GLY A 169 -4.12 -9.25 28.36
CA GLY A 169 -3.92 -8.95 26.94
C GLY A 169 -5.18 -8.42 26.29
N LYS A 170 -5.01 -7.80 25.12
CA LYS A 170 -6.09 -7.14 24.42
C LYS A 170 -6.87 -8.13 23.54
N ALA A 171 -8.19 -8.08 23.55
CA ALA A 171 -9.03 -8.85 22.63
C ALA A 171 -9.44 -8.01 21.41
N SER A 172 -9.09 -8.46 20.20
CA SER A 172 -9.58 -7.88 18.95
C SER A 172 -10.78 -8.66 18.45
N VAL A 173 -11.97 -8.07 18.58
CA VAL A 173 -13.22 -8.62 18.07
C VAL A 173 -13.34 -8.24 16.60
N ILE A 174 -13.49 -9.22 15.71
CA ILE A 174 -13.60 -9.02 14.27
C ILE A 174 -15.01 -9.42 13.83
N THR A 175 -15.68 -8.50 13.13
CA THR A 175 -17.01 -8.74 12.58
C THR A 175 -17.09 -8.36 11.10
N PRO A 176 -17.25 -9.34 10.21
CA PRO A 176 -17.60 -9.09 8.82
C PRO A 176 -19.10 -8.75 8.71
N THR A 177 -19.44 -7.78 7.88
CA THR A 177 -20.85 -7.43 7.61
C THR A 177 -21.05 -6.92 6.18
N THR A 178 -22.29 -6.59 5.83
CA THR A 178 -22.67 -5.98 4.55
C THR A 178 -23.69 -4.86 4.76
N GLY A 179 -23.83 -3.99 3.77
CA GLY A 179 -24.82 -2.91 3.79
C GLY A 179 -26.26 -3.41 3.93
N GLY A 180 -26.56 -4.65 3.54
CA GLY A 180 -27.87 -5.28 3.72
C GLY A 180 -28.16 -5.73 5.15
N ARG A 181 -27.15 -5.77 6.03
CA ARG A 181 -27.22 -6.26 7.41
C ARG A 181 -27.12 -5.15 8.45
N GLN A 182 -27.22 -3.88 8.03
CA GLN A 182 -27.10 -2.71 8.90
C GLN A 182 -28.09 -2.67 10.08
N ALA A 183 -29.19 -3.42 10.01
CA ALA A 183 -30.15 -3.57 11.11
C ALA A 183 -29.49 -4.13 12.39
N PHE A 184 -28.47 -4.98 12.26
CA PHE A 184 -27.83 -5.64 13.40
C PHE A 184 -26.72 -4.81 14.07
N HIS A 185 -26.28 -3.73 13.42
CA HIS A 185 -25.09 -2.98 13.85
C HIS A 185 -25.18 -2.39 15.26
N ARG A 186 -26.39 -1.93 15.66
CA ARG A 186 -26.64 -1.45 17.02
C ARG A 186 -26.59 -2.57 18.05
N GLN A 187 -27.10 -3.75 17.72
CA GLN A 187 -27.06 -4.93 18.58
C GLN A 187 -25.62 -5.41 18.76
N LEU A 188 -24.86 -5.51 17.67
CA LEU A 188 -23.44 -5.87 17.71
C LEU A 188 -22.65 -4.96 18.65
N TRP A 189 -22.81 -3.64 18.51
CA TRP A 189 -22.15 -2.68 19.39
C TRP A 189 -22.61 -2.80 20.85
N ALA A 190 -23.90 -3.04 21.10
CA ALA A 190 -24.41 -3.27 22.44
C ALA A 190 -23.82 -4.55 23.07
N CYS A 191 -23.68 -5.63 22.30
CA CYS A 191 -23.05 -6.86 22.75
C CYS A 191 -21.58 -6.65 23.07
N PHE A 192 -20.84 -5.98 22.18
CA PHE A 192 -19.42 -5.65 22.36
C PHE A 192 -19.19 -4.80 23.61
N THR A 193 -19.92 -3.70 23.77
CA THR A 193 -19.73 -2.77 24.89
C THR A 193 -20.03 -3.39 26.25
N LYS A 194 -20.98 -4.33 26.29
CA LYS A 194 -21.32 -5.09 27.51
C LYS A 194 -20.32 -6.19 27.86
N GLN A 195 -19.35 -6.50 27.00
CA GLN A 195 -18.36 -7.53 27.33
C GLN A 195 -17.55 -7.13 28.57
N THR A 196 -17.40 -8.05 29.51
CA THR A 196 -16.66 -7.82 30.77
C THR A 196 -15.14 -7.77 30.57
N TRP A 197 -14.62 -8.29 29.45
CA TRP A 197 -13.20 -8.21 29.13
C TRP A 197 -12.76 -6.74 28.99
N PRO A 198 -11.80 -6.24 29.78
CA PRO A 198 -11.56 -4.80 29.93
C PRO A 198 -10.87 -4.19 28.70
N ASP A 199 -9.79 -4.81 28.23
CA ASP A 199 -9.00 -4.31 27.10
C ASP A 199 -9.43 -4.99 25.80
N LYS A 200 -10.30 -4.32 25.04
CA LYS A 200 -10.88 -4.86 23.81
C LYS A 200 -11.12 -3.79 22.76
N GLU A 201 -11.08 -4.22 21.50
CA GLU A 201 -11.46 -3.42 20.35
C GLU A 201 -12.41 -4.19 19.43
N LEU A 202 -13.23 -3.46 18.67
CA LEU A 202 -14.14 -3.99 17.68
C LEU A 202 -13.71 -3.52 16.29
N ILE A 203 -13.43 -4.47 15.41
CA ILE A 203 -13.01 -4.25 14.03
C ILE A 203 -14.16 -4.71 13.13
N VAL A 204 -14.84 -3.75 12.53
CA VAL A 204 -15.98 -4.02 11.63
C VAL A 204 -15.52 -3.82 10.19
N ILE A 205 -15.68 -4.86 9.38
CA ILE A 205 -15.41 -4.83 7.94
C ILE A 205 -16.73 -4.92 7.19
N GLU A 206 -17.22 -3.79 6.71
CA GLU A 206 -18.45 -3.68 5.94
C GLU A 206 -18.15 -3.55 4.45
N THR A 207 -18.87 -4.28 3.62
CA THR A 207 -19.01 -3.97 2.19
C THR A 207 -20.41 -3.48 1.88
N TYR A 208 -20.54 -2.50 0.99
CA TYR A 208 -21.85 -1.89 0.69
C TYR A 208 -21.97 -1.49 -0.78
N GLU A 209 -23.18 -1.62 -1.34
CA GLU A 209 -23.49 -1.12 -2.69
C GLU A 209 -23.93 0.36 -2.64
N GLY A 210 -24.78 0.70 -1.66
CA GLY A 210 -25.37 2.01 -1.48
C GLY A 210 -24.54 2.96 -0.62
N LYS A 211 -24.83 2.99 0.68
CA LYS A 211 -24.14 3.80 1.69
C LYS A 211 -23.59 2.91 2.80
N PRO A 212 -22.46 3.29 3.42
CA PRO A 212 -21.94 2.59 4.58
C PRO A 212 -22.90 2.73 5.77
N SER A 213 -22.67 1.92 6.79
CA SER A 213 -23.37 1.94 8.07
C SER A 213 -23.40 3.34 8.65
N LYS A 214 -24.57 3.97 8.64
CA LYS A 214 -24.76 5.28 9.28
C LYS A 214 -24.38 5.22 10.76
N PHE A 215 -24.76 4.15 11.45
CA PHE A 215 -24.48 3.98 12.88
C PHE A 215 -22.98 3.93 13.19
N PHE A 216 -22.22 3.10 12.48
CA PHE A 216 -20.76 3.02 12.72
C PHE A 216 -20.04 4.26 12.21
N SER A 217 -20.49 4.87 11.12
CA SER A 217 -19.92 6.13 10.63
C SER A 217 -20.09 7.27 11.63
N GLU A 218 -21.21 7.31 12.36
CA GLU A 218 -21.46 8.32 13.41
C GLU A 218 -20.71 8.03 14.71
N LEU A 219 -20.41 6.76 14.98
CA LEU A 219 -19.70 6.32 16.19
C LEU A 219 -18.18 6.41 16.03
N GLU A 220 -17.70 6.30 14.80
CA GLU A 220 -16.32 6.52 14.43
C GLU A 220 -15.81 7.89 14.93
N GLY A 221 -14.65 7.88 15.59
CA GLY A 221 -14.06 9.06 16.22
C GLY A 221 -14.67 9.47 17.57
N LYS A 222 -15.75 8.81 18.02
CA LYS A 222 -16.31 9.00 19.37
C LYS A 222 -15.86 7.94 20.37
N ASP A 223 -15.55 6.75 19.89
CA ASP A 223 -15.05 5.65 20.71
C ASP A 223 -13.86 4.98 20.01
N ASP A 224 -12.67 5.14 20.60
CA ASP A 224 -11.40 4.64 20.02
C ASP A 224 -11.32 3.11 19.96
N ARG A 225 -12.25 2.40 20.62
CA ARG A 225 -12.33 0.94 20.55
C ARG A 225 -12.94 0.47 19.23
N LEU A 226 -13.64 1.34 18.48
CA LEU A 226 -14.18 1.00 17.17
C LEU A 226 -13.15 1.26 16.07
N VAL A 227 -12.89 0.23 15.27
CA VAL A 227 -12.15 0.32 14.01
C VAL A 227 -13.11 -0.06 12.89
N PHE A 228 -13.57 0.93 12.13
CA PHE A 228 -14.58 0.71 11.11
C PHE A 228 -13.97 0.90 9.71
N LEU A 229 -14.04 -0.16 8.90
CA LEU A 229 -13.66 -0.13 7.50
C LEU A 229 -14.89 -0.46 6.67
N SER A 230 -15.20 0.43 5.74
CA SER A 230 -16.32 0.28 4.83
C SER A 230 -15.81 0.37 3.39
N PHE A 231 -16.09 -0.65 2.58
CA PHE A 231 -15.73 -0.67 1.17
C PHE A 231 -16.97 -0.63 0.28
N LYS A 232 -16.98 0.29 -0.68
CA LYS A 232 -18.01 0.30 -1.70
C LYS A 232 -17.72 -0.81 -2.72
N VAL A 233 -18.71 -1.66 -2.97
CA VAL A 233 -18.62 -2.75 -3.93
C VAL A 233 -19.68 -2.63 -5.02
N ALA A 234 -19.42 -3.23 -6.18
CA ALA A 234 -20.41 -3.34 -7.25
C ALA A 234 -21.48 -4.39 -6.89
N LYS A 235 -22.64 -4.28 -7.54
CA LYS A 235 -23.76 -5.19 -7.28
C LYS A 235 -23.36 -6.65 -7.50
N GLY A 236 -23.53 -7.47 -6.48
CA GLY A 236 -23.15 -8.89 -6.52
C GLY A 236 -21.65 -9.17 -6.59
N GLN A 237 -20.79 -8.21 -6.25
CA GLN A 237 -19.32 -8.35 -6.21
C GLN A 237 -18.80 -8.12 -4.80
N ASP A 238 -19.22 -8.97 -3.85
CA ASP A 238 -18.74 -8.91 -2.47
C ASP A 238 -17.45 -9.73 -2.29
N ILE A 239 -16.57 -9.28 -1.39
CA ILE A 239 -15.45 -10.10 -0.93
C ILE A 239 -15.96 -11.13 0.07
N SER A 240 -15.33 -12.31 0.11
CA SER A 240 -15.77 -13.39 0.99
C SER A 240 -15.72 -13.01 2.48
N ILE A 241 -16.53 -13.68 3.29
CA ILE A 241 -16.49 -13.55 4.76
C ILE A 241 -15.08 -13.84 5.29
N GLY A 242 -14.41 -14.87 4.75
CA GLY A 242 -13.03 -15.21 5.10
C GLY A 242 -12.05 -14.08 4.75
N SER A 243 -12.18 -13.46 3.58
CA SER A 243 -11.39 -12.29 3.21
C SER A 243 -11.58 -11.13 4.18
N LYS A 244 -12.82 -10.82 4.57
CA LYS A 244 -13.13 -9.78 5.56
C LYS A 244 -12.48 -10.08 6.92
N ARG A 245 -12.53 -11.35 7.37
CA ARG A 245 -11.86 -11.76 8.62
C ARG A 245 -10.35 -11.63 8.53
N ASN A 246 -9.73 -12.02 7.41
CA ASN A 246 -8.29 -11.87 7.19
C ASN A 246 -7.85 -10.40 7.22
N VAL A 247 -8.63 -9.51 6.59
CA VAL A 247 -8.44 -8.06 6.67
C VAL A 247 -8.55 -7.58 8.12
N GLY A 248 -9.59 -8.00 8.84
CA GLY A 248 -9.75 -7.67 10.26
C GLY A 248 -8.57 -8.13 11.13
N GLN A 249 -8.07 -9.34 10.88
CA GLN A 249 -6.93 -9.91 11.59
C GLN A 249 -5.63 -9.14 11.30
N HIS A 250 -5.50 -8.57 10.10
CA HIS A 250 -4.36 -7.71 9.78
C HIS A 250 -4.35 -6.43 10.63
N LEU A 251 -5.53 -5.88 10.93
CA LEU A 251 -5.71 -4.61 11.65
C LEU A 251 -5.81 -4.78 13.17
N ALA A 252 -6.01 -6.02 13.61
CA ALA A 252 -6.06 -6.40 15.02
C ALA A 252 -4.74 -6.06 15.70
N THR A 253 -4.82 -5.31 16.80
CA THR A 253 -3.65 -5.00 17.65
C THR A 253 -3.61 -5.86 18.90
N GLY A 254 -4.66 -6.65 19.11
CA GLY A 254 -4.81 -7.52 20.25
C GLY A 254 -4.06 -8.83 20.14
N ASP A 255 -4.01 -9.46 21.29
CA ASP A 255 -3.37 -10.71 21.61
C ASP A 255 -4.28 -11.89 21.26
N TYR A 256 -5.57 -11.67 21.49
CA TYR A 256 -6.64 -12.59 21.17
C TYR A 256 -7.40 -12.09 19.95
N ILE A 257 -7.74 -13.02 19.06
CA ILE A 257 -8.68 -12.77 17.98
C ILE A 257 -10.00 -13.42 18.38
N VAL A 258 -11.07 -12.62 18.42
CA VAL A 258 -12.42 -13.09 18.72
C VAL A 258 -13.27 -12.80 17.48
N ASN A 259 -13.98 -13.82 16.99
CA ASN A 259 -14.88 -13.66 15.86
C ASN A 259 -16.30 -13.48 16.37
N PHE A 260 -16.92 -12.34 16.05
CA PHE A 260 -18.35 -12.10 16.26
C PHE A 260 -19.05 -12.05 14.91
N ASP A 261 -20.21 -12.70 14.83
CA ASP A 261 -21.19 -12.45 13.77
C ASP A 261 -22.08 -11.28 14.18
N ASP A 262 -22.57 -10.54 13.19
CA ASP A 262 -23.31 -9.29 13.44
C ASP A 262 -24.72 -9.54 13.97
N ASP A 263 -25.34 -10.68 13.65
CA ASP A 263 -26.69 -11.10 14.04
C ASP A 263 -26.76 -11.91 15.34
N ASP A 264 -25.62 -12.31 15.90
CA ASP A 264 -25.55 -13.06 17.14
C ASP A 264 -25.80 -12.21 18.39
N LEU A 265 -26.20 -12.91 19.47
CA LEU A 265 -26.33 -12.36 20.82
C LEU A 265 -25.25 -12.93 21.73
N TYR A 266 -24.32 -12.07 22.16
CA TYR A 266 -23.26 -12.46 23.08
C TYR A 266 -23.57 -11.98 24.50
N ALA A 267 -23.56 -12.91 25.45
CA ALA A 267 -23.72 -12.60 26.87
C ALA A 267 -22.56 -11.71 27.36
N PRO A 268 -22.76 -10.82 28.37
CA PRO A 268 -21.71 -9.96 28.90
C PRO A 268 -20.39 -10.67 29.27
N PRO A 269 -20.37 -11.88 29.87
CA PRO A 269 -19.11 -12.54 30.20
C PRO A 269 -18.51 -13.36 29.05
N TYR A 270 -19.09 -13.35 27.84
CA TYR A 270 -18.74 -14.30 26.77
C TYR A 270 -17.24 -14.35 26.45
N ILE A 271 -16.61 -13.21 26.17
CA ILE A 271 -15.16 -13.17 25.86
C ILE A 271 -14.34 -13.72 27.05
N ALA A 272 -14.66 -13.28 28.28
CA ALA A 272 -13.93 -13.73 29.46
C ALA A 272 -14.05 -15.24 29.64
N THR A 273 -15.27 -15.79 29.58
CA THR A 273 -15.51 -17.24 29.70
C THR A 273 -14.74 -18.04 28.64
N MET A 274 -14.75 -17.59 27.38
CA MET A 274 -14.06 -18.30 26.29
C MET A 274 -12.54 -18.26 26.49
N LEU A 275 -11.98 -17.10 26.83
CA LEU A 275 -10.53 -16.96 27.04
C LEU A 275 -10.06 -17.67 28.30
N ASP A 276 -10.84 -17.67 29.39
CA ASP A 276 -10.56 -18.44 30.60
C ASP A 276 -10.40 -19.92 30.27
N ARG A 277 -11.36 -20.50 29.53
CA ARG A 277 -11.30 -21.92 29.14
C ARG A 277 -10.14 -22.22 28.21
N MET A 278 -9.83 -21.31 27.28
CA MET A 278 -8.71 -21.48 26.36
C MET A 278 -7.38 -21.50 27.12
N GLU A 279 -7.16 -20.54 28.04
CA GLU A 279 -5.94 -20.42 28.84
C GLU A 279 -5.80 -21.56 29.85
N GLU A 280 -6.87 -21.92 30.57
CA GLU A 280 -6.89 -23.05 31.52
C GLU A 280 -6.48 -24.38 30.86
N ARG A 281 -6.84 -24.56 29.58
CA ARG A 281 -6.50 -25.75 28.81
C ARG A 281 -5.17 -25.64 28.07
N GLY A 282 -4.54 -24.47 28.08
CA GLY A 282 -3.35 -24.18 27.28
C GLY A 282 -3.61 -24.37 25.78
N ALA A 283 -4.83 -24.08 25.31
CA ALA A 283 -5.23 -24.25 23.92
C ALA A 283 -4.88 -23.01 23.08
N ASP A 284 -4.60 -23.22 21.79
CA ASP A 284 -4.38 -22.13 20.83
C ASP A 284 -5.70 -21.58 20.24
N LEU A 285 -6.77 -22.39 20.28
CA LEU A 285 -8.06 -22.11 19.65
C LEU A 285 -9.20 -22.65 20.54
N ILE A 286 -10.33 -21.93 20.55
CA ILE A 286 -11.56 -22.37 21.22
C ILE A 286 -12.78 -21.97 20.39
N THR A 287 -13.81 -22.82 20.41
CA THR A 287 -15.12 -22.58 19.78
C THR A 287 -16.22 -23.05 20.73
N LEU A 288 -17.43 -22.50 20.56
CA LEU A 288 -18.63 -23.11 21.12
C LEU A 288 -18.88 -24.46 20.42
N SER A 289 -19.40 -25.42 21.17
CA SER A 289 -19.89 -26.69 20.63
C SER A 289 -21.38 -26.65 20.32
N SER A 290 -22.17 -25.77 20.94
CA SER A 290 -23.60 -25.66 20.71
C SER A 290 -24.14 -24.26 21.01
N TRP A 291 -25.29 -23.93 20.45
CA TRP A 291 -25.93 -22.63 20.64
C TRP A 291 -27.44 -22.69 20.40
N TYR A 292 -28.15 -21.69 20.89
CA TYR A 292 -29.56 -21.49 20.59
C TYR A 292 -29.71 -20.58 19.39
N VAL A 293 -30.70 -20.86 18.54
CA VAL A 293 -31.07 -20.05 17.39
C VAL A 293 -32.49 -19.57 17.59
N PHE A 294 -32.76 -18.31 17.25
CA PHE A 294 -34.11 -17.77 17.20
C PHE A 294 -34.42 -17.31 15.78
N ASP A 295 -35.37 -17.98 15.14
CA ASP A 295 -35.89 -17.60 13.84
C ASP A 295 -36.86 -16.43 14.01
N THR A 296 -36.46 -15.26 13.54
CA THR A 296 -37.24 -14.03 13.67
C THR A 296 -38.49 -14.00 12.79
N ASP A 297 -38.51 -14.76 11.69
CA ASP A 297 -39.62 -14.77 10.74
C ASP A 297 -40.74 -15.66 11.25
N ASN A 298 -40.38 -16.80 11.85
CA ASN A 298 -41.34 -17.79 12.36
C ASN A 298 -41.56 -17.71 13.87
N GLY A 299 -40.74 -16.95 14.61
CA GLY A 299 -40.80 -16.85 16.07
C GLY A 299 -40.42 -18.15 16.79
N VAL A 300 -39.58 -18.99 16.16
CA VAL A 300 -39.24 -20.33 16.64
C VAL A 300 -37.85 -20.32 17.28
N MET A 301 -37.75 -20.93 18.46
CA MET A 301 -36.47 -21.19 19.11
C MET A 301 -36.00 -22.62 18.80
N ALA A 302 -34.75 -22.75 18.39
CA ALA A 302 -34.09 -24.01 18.11
C ALA A 302 -32.78 -24.13 18.89
N TYR A 303 -32.26 -25.35 18.98
CA TYR A 303 -30.97 -25.67 19.58
C TYR A 303 -30.10 -26.37 18.54
N CYS A 304 -28.92 -25.81 18.28
CA CYS A 304 -27.95 -26.36 17.35
C CYS A 304 -26.85 -27.08 18.13
N ASP A 305 -26.59 -28.34 17.76
CA ASP A 305 -25.61 -29.22 18.38
C ASP A 305 -24.95 -30.06 17.27
N PRO A 306 -23.86 -29.56 16.66
CA PRO A 306 -23.22 -30.20 15.53
C PRO A 306 -22.76 -31.62 15.83
N GLU A 307 -22.40 -31.94 17.08
CA GLU A 307 -21.98 -33.29 17.47
C GLU A 307 -23.13 -34.30 17.44
N LYS A 308 -24.39 -33.85 17.61
CA LYS A 308 -25.55 -34.73 17.46
C LYS A 308 -25.90 -35.06 16.01
N TYR A 309 -25.33 -34.33 15.05
CA TYR A 309 -25.63 -34.47 13.62
C TYR A 309 -24.41 -34.89 12.78
N ALA A 310 -23.26 -35.14 13.42
CA ALA A 310 -22.03 -35.68 12.81
C ALA A 310 -21.94 -37.20 13.01
#